data_AF-A0A7J7KS49-F1
#
_entry.id   AF-A0A7J7KS49-F1
#
_cell.length_a   1.000
_cell.length_b   1.000
_cell.length_c   1.000
_cell.angle_alpha   90.00
_cell.angle_beta   90.00
_cell.angle_gamma   90.00
#
_symmetry.space_group_name_H-M   'P 1'
#
loop_
_entity.id
_entity.type
_entity.pdbx_description
1 polymer ?
#
loop_
_entity_poly.entity_id
_entity_poly.type
_entity_poly.pdbx_seq_one_letter_code
_entity_poly.pdbx_strand_id
1 'polypeptide(L)'
;MSGLLTRIIQMEKEVCESSSLPNELLYGRAGYLYTLLLLQTELGETIISKQSIINVAVSIVKFGHQLSGQLKSRCPLMYSWYNEYYTGAAHGHAGIIYLLLKVVCKYPELNIDSLLIPTIDYLVGLQFPSGNFPSSFESGERDRLVHWCHGAPGFVNMLVAAYQKYKNENYKQAAMACGDVVWKRGLLRKGYGICHGVAGNAYTFLSLYKLSKDKKHLHRACQFALWCCDYGRHGCRTPDRPYSLFEGMAGTAYFLYDILCPAASKFPAFEV
;
A
#
# COMPACT_ATOMS: atom_id res chain seq x y z
N MET A 1 -31.19 2.69 0.26
CA MET A 1 -29.71 2.82 0.28
C MET A 1 -29.37 3.68 1.49
N SER A 2 -28.40 3.30 2.33
CA SER A 2 -28.07 4.08 3.54
C SER A 2 -27.58 5.49 3.15
N GLY A 3 -27.86 6.51 3.98
CA GLY A 3 -27.46 7.89 3.68
C GLY A 3 -25.94 8.07 3.49
N LEU A 4 -25.13 7.22 4.13
CA LEU A 4 -23.68 7.22 3.94
C LEU A 4 -23.26 6.75 2.54
N LEU A 5 -23.84 5.64 2.07
CA LEU A 5 -23.53 5.07 0.76
C LEU A 5 -23.90 6.05 -0.38
N THR A 6 -25.05 6.71 -0.27
CA THR A 6 -25.44 7.75 -1.23
C THR A 6 -24.45 8.91 -1.24
N ARG A 7 -23.97 9.37 -0.08
CA ARG A 7 -22.96 10.43 0.00
C ARG A 7 -21.64 10.00 -0.64
N ILE A 8 -21.17 8.77 -0.39
CA ILE A 8 -19.94 8.23 -1.01
C ILE A 8 -20.05 8.26 -2.53
N ILE A 9 -21.17 7.79 -3.10
CA ILE A 9 -21.37 7.78 -4.56
C ILE A 9 -21.41 9.21 -5.13
N GLN A 10 -22.06 10.14 -4.42
CA GLN A 10 -22.16 11.55 -4.85
C GLN A 10 -20.84 12.30 -4.84
N MET A 11 -19.84 11.85 -4.07
CA MET A 11 -18.50 12.45 -4.03
C MET A 11 -17.70 12.22 -5.33
N GLU A 12 -18.09 11.28 -6.19
CA GLU A 12 -17.31 10.87 -7.36
C GLU A 12 -16.90 12.05 -8.23
N LYS A 13 -17.85 12.96 -8.53
CA LYS A 13 -17.59 14.12 -9.38
C LYS A 13 -16.53 15.03 -8.77
N GLU A 14 -16.69 15.40 -7.50
CA GLU A 14 -15.75 16.27 -6.79
C GLU A 14 -14.36 15.62 -6.71
N VAL A 15 -14.30 14.32 -6.38
CA VAL A 15 -13.05 13.57 -6.32
C VAL A 15 -12.37 13.53 -7.68
N CYS A 16 -13.10 13.29 -8.77
CA CYS A 16 -12.53 13.20 -10.11
C CYS A 16 -12.05 14.56 -10.66
N GLU A 17 -12.69 15.67 -10.29
CA GLU A 17 -12.45 16.99 -10.89
C GLU A 17 -11.54 17.91 -10.06
N SER A 18 -11.50 17.76 -8.73
CA SER A 18 -10.84 18.72 -7.82
C SER A 18 -9.31 18.76 -7.95
N SER A 19 -8.73 19.83 -8.48
CA SER A 19 -7.27 19.97 -8.59
C SER A 19 -6.52 20.07 -7.25
N SER A 20 -7.21 20.44 -6.17
CA SER A 20 -6.62 20.56 -4.83
C SER A 20 -6.59 19.26 -4.04
N LEU A 21 -7.39 18.26 -4.45
CA LEU A 21 -7.43 16.97 -3.78
C LEU A 21 -6.15 16.17 -4.11
N PRO A 22 -5.41 15.66 -3.11
CA PRO A 22 -4.24 14.83 -3.36
C PRO A 22 -4.64 13.47 -3.96
N ASN A 23 -3.65 12.70 -4.39
CA ASN A 23 -3.89 11.37 -4.97
C ASN A 23 -3.60 10.22 -4.00
N GLU A 24 -2.98 10.50 -2.85
CA GLU A 24 -2.52 9.46 -1.94
C GLU A 24 -3.64 8.78 -1.12
N LEU A 25 -3.28 7.78 -0.32
CA LEU A 25 -4.23 6.83 0.25
C LEU A 25 -5.05 7.42 1.39
N LEU A 26 -4.47 8.28 2.24
CA LEU A 26 -5.13 8.66 3.50
C LEU A 26 -6.11 9.83 3.32
N TYR A 27 -5.84 10.74 2.40
CA TYR A 27 -6.62 11.96 2.17
C TYR A 27 -7.02 12.18 0.71
N GLY A 28 -6.57 11.30 -0.20
CA GLY A 28 -6.67 11.52 -1.64
C GLY A 28 -7.57 10.54 -2.38
N ARG A 29 -7.50 10.65 -3.71
CA ARG A 29 -8.26 9.82 -4.66
C ARG A 29 -8.02 8.32 -4.47
N ALA A 30 -6.81 7.91 -4.12
CA ALA A 30 -6.51 6.51 -3.86
C ALA A 30 -7.31 5.96 -2.66
N GLY A 31 -7.47 6.74 -1.59
CA GLY A 31 -8.33 6.35 -0.46
C GLY A 31 -9.80 6.18 -0.85
N TYR A 32 -10.30 7.09 -1.68
CA TYR A 32 -11.65 6.98 -2.24
C TYR A 32 -11.79 5.76 -3.18
N LEU A 33 -10.80 5.52 -4.04
CA LEU A 33 -10.75 4.36 -4.93
C LEU A 33 -10.76 3.05 -4.14
N TYR A 34 -9.97 2.95 -3.06
CA TYR A 34 -9.99 1.83 -2.13
C TYR A 34 -11.41 1.61 -1.56
N THR A 35 -12.07 2.70 -1.15
CA THR A 35 -13.44 2.63 -0.61
C THR A 35 -14.42 2.08 -1.64
N LEU A 36 -14.36 2.51 -2.89
CA LEU A 36 -15.21 1.99 -3.96
C LEU A 36 -14.93 0.51 -4.23
N LEU A 37 -13.66 0.10 -4.27
CA LEU A 37 -13.26 -1.30 -4.46
C LEU A 37 -13.75 -2.20 -3.32
N LEU A 38 -13.63 -1.73 -2.07
CA LEU A 38 -14.11 -2.42 -0.88
C LEU A 38 -15.64 -2.59 -0.94
N LEU A 39 -16.37 -1.49 -1.14
CA LEU A 39 -17.84 -1.53 -1.19
C LEU A 39 -18.36 -2.39 -2.34
N GLN A 40 -17.71 -2.36 -3.50
CA GLN A 40 -18.10 -3.25 -4.60
C GLN A 40 -17.83 -4.73 -4.29
N THR A 41 -16.77 -5.02 -3.54
CA THR A 41 -16.44 -6.40 -3.12
C THR A 41 -17.46 -6.92 -2.11
N GLU A 42 -17.86 -6.09 -1.15
CA GLU A 42 -18.79 -6.48 -0.07
C GLU A 42 -20.27 -6.41 -0.47
N LEU A 43 -20.65 -5.46 -1.33
CA LEU A 43 -22.05 -5.16 -1.65
C LEU A 43 -22.43 -5.45 -3.11
N GLY A 44 -21.47 -5.77 -3.97
CA GLY A 44 -21.68 -6.12 -5.38
C GLY A 44 -21.68 -4.94 -6.36
N GLU A 45 -21.63 -5.29 -7.65
CA GLU A 45 -21.49 -4.35 -8.77
C GLU A 45 -22.75 -3.53 -9.07
N THR A 46 -23.91 -3.97 -8.57
CA THR A 46 -25.17 -3.22 -8.68
C THR A 46 -25.17 -1.97 -7.80
N ILE A 47 -24.34 -1.95 -6.75
CA ILE A 47 -24.25 -0.84 -5.80
C ILE A 47 -23.17 0.15 -6.21
N ILE A 48 -21.96 -0.34 -6.47
CA ILE A 48 -20.85 0.47 -6.96
C ILE A 48 -20.60 0.12 -8.41
N SER A 49 -20.81 1.08 -9.31
CA SER A 49 -20.66 0.83 -10.73
C SER A 49 -19.18 0.67 -11.10
N LYS A 50 -18.94 -0.20 -12.09
CA LYS A 50 -17.64 -0.31 -12.77
C LYS A 50 -17.15 1.05 -13.29
N GLN A 51 -18.05 1.86 -13.85
CA GLN A 51 -17.70 3.16 -14.43
C GLN A 51 -17.16 4.13 -13.36
N SER A 52 -17.75 4.13 -12.16
CA SER A 52 -17.28 4.97 -11.05
C SER A 52 -15.84 4.65 -10.66
N ILE A 53 -15.48 3.37 -10.59
CA ILE A 53 -14.11 2.93 -10.29
C ILE A 53 -13.14 3.36 -11.40
N ILE A 54 -13.53 3.15 -12.67
CA ILE A 54 -12.74 3.55 -13.84
C ILE A 54 -12.53 5.07 -13.86
N ASN A 55 -13.57 5.87 -13.61
CA ASN A 55 -13.49 7.33 -13.60
C ASN A 55 -12.46 7.84 -12.59
N VAL A 56 -12.48 7.31 -11.37
CA VAL A 56 -11.51 7.68 -10.32
C VAL A 56 -10.10 7.25 -10.71
N ALA A 57 -9.92 6.04 -11.25
CA ALA A 57 -8.62 5.55 -11.71
C ALA A 57 -8.05 6.41 -12.86
N VAL A 58 -8.88 6.78 -13.83
CA VAL A 58 -8.51 7.70 -14.92
C VAL A 58 -8.12 9.07 -14.37
N SER A 59 -8.84 9.59 -13.36
CA SER A 59 -8.49 10.86 -12.72
C SER A 59 -7.11 10.79 -12.04
N ILE A 60 -6.82 9.71 -11.30
CA ILE A 60 -5.49 9.48 -10.69
C ILE A 60 -4.38 9.44 -11.76
N VAL A 61 -4.60 8.75 -12.88
CA VAL A 61 -3.63 8.68 -13.97
C VAL A 61 -3.43 10.05 -14.63
N LYS A 62 -4.52 10.78 -14.90
CA LYS A 62 -4.50 12.12 -15.49
C LYS A 62 -3.68 13.08 -14.64
N PHE A 63 -3.98 13.21 -13.35
CA PHE A 63 -3.25 14.11 -12.46
C PHE A 63 -1.79 13.67 -12.26
N GLY A 64 -1.54 12.36 -12.20
CA GLY A 64 -0.19 11.82 -12.10
C GLY A 64 0.68 12.13 -13.32
N HIS A 65 0.12 11.96 -14.51
CA HIS A 65 0.79 12.23 -15.76
C HIS A 65 1.01 13.73 -15.99
N GLN A 66 0.02 14.56 -15.63
CA GLN A 66 0.13 16.01 -15.69
C GLN A 66 1.28 16.53 -14.82
N LEU A 67 1.36 16.09 -13.55
CA LEU A 67 2.44 16.50 -12.66
C LEU A 67 3.80 16.01 -13.17
N SER A 68 3.87 14.78 -13.70
CA SER A 68 5.10 14.26 -14.31
C SER A 68 5.59 15.16 -15.45
N GLY A 69 4.70 15.58 -16.36
CA GLY A 69 5.01 16.51 -17.44
C GLY A 69 5.47 17.89 -16.95
N GLN A 70 4.81 18.45 -15.92
CA GLN A 70 5.20 19.73 -15.32
C GLN A 70 6.61 19.69 -14.71
N LEU A 71 6.96 18.57 -14.08
CA LEU A 71 8.28 18.35 -13.49
C LEU A 71 9.34 17.90 -14.49
N LYS A 72 8.93 17.59 -15.74
CA LYS A 72 9.78 16.88 -16.73
C LYS A 72 10.41 15.62 -16.13
N SER A 73 9.63 14.91 -15.32
CA SER A 73 10.08 13.72 -14.59
C SER A 73 10.35 12.56 -15.55
N ARG A 74 11.31 11.71 -15.20
CA ARG A 74 11.53 10.42 -15.87
C ARG A 74 10.49 9.37 -15.47
N CYS A 75 9.84 9.55 -14.32
CA CYS A 75 8.75 8.68 -13.88
C CYS A 75 7.43 9.14 -14.53
N PRO A 76 6.74 8.32 -15.35
CA PRO A 76 5.58 8.75 -16.14
C PRO A 76 4.37 9.24 -15.33
N LEU A 77 4.23 8.75 -14.10
CA LEU A 77 3.23 9.17 -13.13
C LEU A 77 3.95 9.70 -11.89
N MET A 78 3.71 10.98 -11.55
CA MET A 78 4.25 11.62 -10.35
C MET A 78 3.12 12.09 -9.44
N TYR A 79 3.31 11.96 -8.13
CA TYR A 79 2.35 12.40 -7.12
C TYR A 79 3.05 13.14 -5.99
N SER A 80 2.38 14.14 -5.42
CA SER A 80 2.86 14.88 -4.26
C SER A 80 1.80 14.97 -3.17
N TRP A 81 2.28 15.11 -1.94
CA TRP A 81 1.47 15.44 -0.77
C TRP A 81 2.33 16.27 0.19
N TYR A 82 1.81 17.38 0.71
CA TYR A 82 2.58 18.37 1.48
C TYR A 82 3.95 18.73 0.86
N ASN A 83 3.94 19.05 -0.44
CA ASN A 83 5.14 19.45 -1.22
C ASN A 83 6.25 18.39 -1.31
N GLU A 84 5.96 17.13 -0.98
CA GLU A 84 6.92 16.03 -1.02
C GLU A 84 6.44 14.95 -1.98
N TYR A 85 7.39 14.34 -2.72
CA TYR A 85 7.12 13.21 -3.61
C TYR A 85 7.32 11.90 -2.85
N TYR A 86 6.35 11.51 -2.02
CA TYR A 86 6.44 10.29 -1.22
C TYR A 86 6.41 9.03 -2.08
N THR A 87 7.14 8.01 -1.66
CA THR A 87 7.27 6.73 -2.37
C THR A 87 6.44 5.61 -1.72
N GLY A 88 6.23 5.66 -0.41
CA GLY A 88 5.60 4.58 0.39
C GLY A 88 4.09 4.41 0.19
N ALA A 89 3.47 3.51 0.97
CA ALA A 89 2.07 3.11 0.76
C ALA A 89 1.04 4.14 1.25
N ALA A 90 1.33 4.86 2.34
CA ALA A 90 0.37 5.78 2.93
C ALA A 90 0.18 7.04 2.07
N HIS A 91 1.29 7.75 1.81
CA HIS A 91 1.24 9.06 1.16
C HIS A 91 1.81 9.08 -0.26
N GLY A 92 2.21 7.92 -0.78
CA GLY A 92 3.13 7.85 -1.90
C GLY A 92 2.74 6.89 -3.02
N HIS A 93 3.68 6.76 -3.94
CA HIS A 93 3.49 6.05 -5.19
C HIS A 93 3.15 4.57 -4.98
N ALA A 94 3.79 3.87 -4.03
CA ALA A 94 3.51 2.44 -3.83
C ALA A 94 2.03 2.16 -3.55
N GLY A 95 1.37 3.00 -2.75
CA GLY A 95 -0.06 2.83 -2.44
C GLY A 95 -0.97 3.14 -3.63
N ILE A 96 -0.69 4.25 -4.33
CA ILE A 96 -1.44 4.68 -5.50
C ILE A 96 -1.34 3.63 -6.62
N ILE A 97 -0.12 3.21 -6.94
CA ILE A 97 0.16 2.24 -8.00
C ILE A 97 -0.40 0.87 -7.65
N TYR A 98 -0.35 0.44 -6.38
CA TYR A 98 -1.02 -0.78 -5.94
C TYR A 98 -2.51 -0.78 -6.27
N LEU A 99 -3.24 0.30 -5.96
CA LEU A 99 -4.67 0.37 -6.24
C LEU A 99 -4.97 0.46 -7.75
N LEU A 100 -4.15 1.18 -8.53
CA LEU A 100 -4.28 1.16 -9.99
C LEU A 100 -4.07 -0.25 -10.56
N LEU A 101 -3.11 -1.01 -10.04
CA LEU A 101 -2.92 -2.43 -10.41
C LEU A 101 -4.15 -3.27 -10.07
N LYS A 102 -4.78 -3.06 -8.90
CA LYS A 102 -6.04 -3.73 -8.55
C LYS A 102 -7.15 -3.43 -9.57
N VAL A 103 -7.27 -2.18 -10.00
CA VAL A 103 -8.24 -1.78 -11.03
C VAL A 103 -7.92 -2.43 -12.38
N VAL A 104 -6.68 -2.36 -12.87
CA VAL A 104 -6.29 -2.93 -14.18
C VAL A 104 -6.36 -4.47 -14.20
N CYS A 105 -6.19 -5.12 -13.05
CA CYS A 105 -6.46 -6.56 -12.93
C CYS A 105 -7.95 -6.89 -13.03
N LYS A 106 -8.82 -6.04 -12.47
CA LYS A 106 -10.28 -6.25 -12.47
C LYS A 106 -10.94 -5.79 -13.77
N TYR A 107 -10.45 -4.71 -14.37
CA TYR A 107 -10.99 -4.01 -15.53
C TYR A 107 -9.88 -3.75 -16.56
N PRO A 108 -9.45 -4.78 -17.33
CA PRO A 108 -8.32 -4.69 -18.25
C PRO A 108 -8.48 -3.64 -19.37
N GLU A 109 -9.71 -3.30 -19.73
CA GLU A 109 -10.02 -2.28 -20.75
C GLU A 109 -9.63 -0.85 -20.37
N LEU A 110 -9.32 -0.57 -19.10
CA LEU A 110 -8.74 0.72 -18.69
C LEU A 110 -7.42 0.98 -19.44
N ASN A 111 -6.65 -0.06 -19.76
CA ASN A 111 -5.47 -0.04 -20.63
C ASN A 111 -4.51 1.14 -20.38
N ILE A 112 -3.96 1.23 -19.16
CA ILE A 112 -2.98 2.25 -18.75
C ILE A 112 -1.56 1.69 -18.62
N ASP A 113 -1.31 0.49 -19.15
CA ASP A 113 -0.05 -0.24 -18.97
C ASP A 113 1.17 0.52 -19.52
N SER A 114 0.97 1.32 -20.58
CA SER A 114 2.00 2.18 -21.17
C SER A 114 2.54 3.26 -20.23
N LEU A 115 1.78 3.64 -19.20
CA LEU A 115 2.20 4.54 -18.13
C LEU A 115 2.57 3.76 -16.86
N LEU A 116 1.80 2.72 -16.56
CA LEU A 116 1.89 1.99 -15.29
C LEU A 116 3.18 1.15 -15.19
N ILE A 117 3.53 0.40 -16.24
CA ILE A 117 4.75 -0.43 -16.27
C ILE A 117 6.02 0.42 -16.07
N PRO A 118 6.28 1.47 -16.90
CA PRO A 118 7.49 2.27 -16.72
C PRO A 118 7.51 3.05 -15.39
N THR A 119 6.36 3.39 -14.80
CA THR A 119 6.33 3.93 -13.43
C THR A 119 6.75 2.86 -12.40
N ILE A 120 6.28 1.62 -12.51
CA ILE A 120 6.69 0.54 -11.61
C ILE A 120 8.19 0.27 -11.76
N ASP A 121 8.71 0.20 -12.99
CA ASP A 121 10.13 0.00 -13.25
C ASP A 121 10.99 1.11 -12.63
N TYR A 122 10.55 2.37 -12.76
CA TYR A 122 11.20 3.49 -12.11
C TYR A 122 11.25 3.33 -10.59
N LEU A 123 10.11 2.98 -9.98
CA LEU A 123 10.01 2.79 -8.53
C LEU A 123 10.85 1.62 -8.02
N VAL A 124 10.92 0.51 -8.77
CA VAL A 124 11.81 -0.63 -8.47
C VAL A 124 13.27 -0.19 -8.53
N GLY A 125 13.63 0.68 -9.47
CA GLY A 125 14.96 1.28 -9.57
C GLY A 125 15.37 2.15 -8.37
N LEU A 126 14.42 2.56 -7.51
CA LEU A 126 14.72 3.29 -6.26
C LEU A 126 15.12 2.37 -5.10
N GLN A 127 15.10 1.05 -5.28
CA GLN A 127 15.45 0.11 -4.22
C GLN A 127 16.91 0.29 -3.80
N PHE A 128 17.15 0.53 -2.52
CA PHE A 128 18.49 0.64 -1.96
C PHE A 128 19.24 -0.70 -2.05
N PRO A 129 20.59 -0.70 -1.98
CA PRO A 129 21.38 -1.92 -1.90
C PRO A 129 20.99 -2.86 -0.76
N SER A 130 20.39 -2.34 0.32
CA SER A 130 19.86 -3.14 1.42
C SER A 130 18.59 -3.93 1.08
N GLY A 131 17.91 -3.58 -0.02
CA GLY A 131 16.56 -4.03 -0.39
C GLY A 131 15.44 -3.09 0.08
N ASN A 132 15.74 -2.04 0.86
CA ASN A 132 14.73 -1.11 1.36
C ASN A 132 14.40 -0.02 0.32
N PHE A 133 13.42 0.84 0.61
CA PHE A 133 13.03 1.94 -0.25
C PHE A 133 13.13 3.29 0.47
N PRO A 134 13.44 4.38 -0.26
CA PRO A 134 13.42 5.74 0.29
C PRO A 134 12.00 6.11 0.76
N SER A 135 11.87 7.15 1.59
CA SER A 135 10.56 7.69 2.01
C SER A 135 9.93 8.64 0.99
N SER A 136 10.77 9.38 0.27
CA SER A 136 10.42 10.30 -0.83
C SER A 136 11.54 10.28 -1.87
N PHE A 137 11.27 10.78 -3.08
CA PHE A 137 12.25 10.85 -4.17
C PHE A 137 13.48 11.70 -3.78
N GLU A 138 13.29 12.67 -2.88
CA GLU A 138 14.31 13.61 -2.41
C GLU A 138 15.01 13.14 -1.12
N SER A 139 14.64 11.97 -0.60
CA SER A 139 15.20 11.45 0.66
C SER A 139 16.71 11.11 0.57
N GLY A 140 17.27 11.02 -0.64
CA GLY A 140 18.66 10.62 -0.87
C GLY A 140 18.92 9.20 -0.37
N GLU A 141 20.12 8.96 0.16
CA GLU A 141 20.57 7.65 0.64
C GLU A 141 20.15 7.33 2.08
N ARG A 142 19.13 8.02 2.62
CA ARG A 142 18.66 7.83 4.00
C ARG A 142 17.82 6.55 4.16
N ASP A 143 18.49 5.41 4.13
CA ASP A 143 17.89 4.08 4.36
C ASP A 143 17.59 3.81 5.84
N ARG A 144 16.49 4.35 6.34
CA ARG A 144 16.13 4.25 7.76
C ARG A 144 14.79 3.58 8.02
N LEU A 145 13.74 4.02 7.35
CA LEU A 145 12.36 3.67 7.70
C LEU A 145 11.99 2.28 7.14
N VAL A 146 11.50 1.41 8.02
CA VAL A 146 11.01 0.06 7.66
C VAL A 146 9.58 -0.03 8.17
N HIS A 147 8.71 0.77 7.57
CA HIS A 147 7.31 0.94 7.95
C HIS A 147 6.40 0.67 6.74
N TRP A 148 5.12 0.40 6.98
CA TRP A 148 4.13 0.37 5.89
C TRP A 148 3.98 1.74 5.25
N CYS A 149 3.92 2.82 6.04
CA CYS A 149 3.82 4.17 5.49
C CYS A 149 5.04 4.58 4.65
N HIS A 150 6.25 4.14 5.03
CA HIS A 150 7.50 4.46 4.33
C HIS A 150 8.52 3.31 4.43
N GLY A 151 8.96 2.80 3.28
CA GLY A 151 9.96 1.74 3.16
C GLY A 151 9.41 0.43 2.60
N ALA A 152 10.21 -0.62 2.69
CA ALA A 152 9.96 -1.95 2.14
C ALA A 152 8.59 -2.55 2.48
N PRO A 153 8.08 -2.46 3.73
CA PRO A 153 6.75 -3.00 4.04
C PRO A 153 5.62 -2.38 3.22
N GLY A 154 5.72 -1.10 2.86
CA GLY A 154 4.73 -0.42 2.02
C GLY A 154 4.81 -0.78 0.53
N PHE A 155 5.99 -1.21 0.07
CA PHE A 155 6.23 -1.54 -1.34
C PHE A 155 5.77 -2.94 -1.71
N VAL A 156 5.77 -3.88 -0.76
CA VAL A 156 5.58 -5.31 -1.03
C VAL A 156 4.26 -5.61 -1.77
N ASN A 157 3.15 -4.98 -1.39
CA ASN A 157 1.85 -5.23 -2.03
C ASN A 157 1.84 -4.77 -3.49
N MET A 158 2.45 -3.62 -3.79
CA MET A 158 2.59 -3.11 -5.16
C MET A 158 3.44 -4.04 -6.01
N LEU A 159 4.59 -4.50 -5.49
CA LEU A 159 5.49 -5.40 -6.19
C LEU A 159 4.86 -6.79 -6.43
N VAL A 160 4.16 -7.34 -5.44
CA VAL A 160 3.43 -8.60 -5.57
C VAL A 160 2.32 -8.48 -6.61
N ALA A 161 1.51 -7.40 -6.57
CA ALA A 161 0.46 -7.17 -7.56
C ALA A 161 1.02 -6.99 -8.97
N ALA A 162 2.14 -6.25 -9.12
CA ALA A 162 2.82 -6.06 -10.39
C ALA A 162 3.34 -7.38 -10.95
N TYR A 163 3.98 -8.21 -10.13
CA TYR A 163 4.42 -9.54 -10.56
C TYR A 163 3.24 -10.44 -10.95
N GLN A 164 2.15 -10.41 -10.18
CA GLN A 164 0.97 -11.21 -10.48
C GLN A 164 0.38 -10.88 -11.85
N LYS A 165 0.33 -9.59 -12.21
CA LYS A 165 -0.18 -9.09 -13.49
C LYS A 165 0.80 -9.32 -14.64
N TYR A 166 2.05 -8.90 -14.50
CA TYR A 166 3.00 -8.80 -15.62
C TYR A 166 4.04 -9.92 -15.69
N LYS A 167 4.15 -10.76 -14.64
CA LYS A 167 5.11 -11.88 -14.56
C LYS A 167 6.59 -11.48 -14.74
N ASN A 168 6.92 -10.20 -14.53
CA ASN A 168 8.30 -9.72 -14.57
C ASN A 168 9.04 -10.13 -13.28
N GLU A 169 10.05 -10.98 -13.42
CA GLU A 169 10.78 -11.55 -12.28
C GLU A 169 11.51 -10.49 -11.44
N ASN A 170 11.85 -9.33 -12.00
CA ASN A 170 12.44 -8.21 -11.25
C ASN A 170 11.49 -7.73 -10.13
N TYR A 171 10.18 -7.72 -10.38
CA TYR A 171 9.19 -7.31 -9.37
C TYR A 171 9.13 -8.32 -8.22
N LYS A 172 9.20 -9.61 -8.55
CA LYS A 172 9.24 -10.67 -7.55
C LYS A 172 10.53 -10.62 -6.74
N GLN A 173 11.68 -10.44 -7.38
CA GLN A 173 12.97 -10.31 -6.69
C GLN A 173 12.97 -9.10 -5.74
N ALA A 174 12.49 -7.95 -6.18
CA ALA A 174 12.34 -6.76 -5.35
C ALA A 174 11.42 -7.02 -4.14
N ALA A 175 10.31 -7.73 -4.34
CA ALA A 175 9.39 -8.11 -3.25
C ALA A 175 10.06 -9.05 -2.23
N MET A 176 10.83 -10.04 -2.69
CA MET A 176 11.57 -10.95 -1.80
C MET A 176 12.62 -10.19 -0.98
N ALA A 177 13.31 -9.22 -1.59
CA ALA A 177 14.25 -8.34 -0.90
C ALA A 177 13.56 -7.51 0.20
N CYS A 178 12.31 -7.03 -0.02
CA CYS A 178 11.52 -6.42 1.06
C CYS A 178 11.36 -7.37 2.25
N GLY A 179 11.06 -8.65 1.99
CA GLY A 179 10.96 -9.66 3.04
C GLY A 179 12.24 -9.81 3.85
N ASP A 180 13.40 -9.77 3.20
CA ASP A 180 14.68 -9.88 3.91
C ASP A 180 15.04 -8.61 4.71
N VAL A 181 14.67 -7.42 4.22
CA VAL A 181 14.77 -6.17 5.00
C VAL A 181 13.91 -6.25 6.25
N VAL A 182 12.64 -6.62 6.10
CA VAL A 182 11.69 -6.70 7.22
C VAL A 182 12.14 -7.75 8.22
N TRP A 183 12.68 -8.87 7.77
CA TRP A 183 13.22 -9.89 8.68
C TRP A 183 14.37 -9.35 9.54
N LYS A 184 15.29 -8.58 8.94
CA LYS A 184 16.46 -8.06 9.65
C LYS A 184 16.16 -6.83 10.52
N ARG A 185 15.21 -5.99 10.11
CA ARG A 185 15.03 -4.61 10.64
C ARG A 185 13.59 -4.28 11.03
N GLY A 186 12.64 -5.20 10.86
CA GLY A 186 11.21 -4.95 11.01
C GLY A 186 10.65 -5.06 12.43
N LEU A 187 11.45 -5.49 13.42
CA LEU A 187 11.11 -5.43 14.83
C LEU A 187 11.37 -4.01 15.37
N LEU A 188 10.33 -3.17 15.33
CA LEU A 188 10.46 -1.74 15.60
C LEU A 188 10.35 -1.44 17.10
N ARG A 189 11.31 -0.67 17.63
CA ARG A 189 11.17 -0.03 18.96
C ARG A 189 10.06 1.04 19.00
N LYS A 190 9.55 1.44 17.82
CA LYS A 190 8.47 2.43 17.70
C LYS A 190 7.14 1.91 18.28
N GLY A 191 6.88 0.61 18.20
CA GLY A 191 5.66 -0.01 18.70
C GLY A 191 5.20 -1.19 17.85
N TYR A 192 4.00 -1.68 18.15
CA TYR A 192 3.45 -2.91 17.58
C TYR A 192 2.39 -2.66 16.50
N GLY A 193 1.94 -1.41 16.31
CA GLY A 193 0.83 -1.06 15.43
C GLY A 193 1.00 -1.39 13.93
N ILE A 194 0.03 -0.96 13.14
CA ILE A 194 -0.09 -1.31 11.72
C ILE A 194 0.65 -0.34 10.79
N CYS A 195 0.57 0.97 11.03
CA CYS A 195 1.16 1.98 10.14
C CYS A 195 2.70 1.91 10.09
N HIS A 196 3.29 1.72 11.27
CA HIS A 196 4.74 1.74 11.50
C HIS A 196 5.11 0.97 12.77
N GLY A 197 4.59 -0.24 12.88
CA GLY A 197 4.84 -1.16 13.98
C GLY A 197 5.07 -2.59 13.51
N VAL A 198 5.36 -3.46 14.46
CA VAL A 198 5.70 -4.87 14.20
C VAL A 198 4.56 -5.62 13.50
N ALA A 199 3.31 -5.43 13.92
CA ALA A 199 2.17 -6.10 13.29
C ALA A 199 2.01 -5.71 11.82
N GLY A 200 2.11 -4.41 11.51
CA GLY A 200 2.07 -3.93 10.13
C GLY A 200 3.18 -4.52 9.25
N ASN A 201 4.40 -4.58 9.80
CA ASN A 201 5.54 -5.16 9.10
C ASN A 201 5.35 -6.65 8.82
N ALA A 202 4.69 -7.40 9.71
CA ALA A 202 4.45 -8.84 9.55
C ALA A 202 3.57 -9.17 8.33
N TYR A 203 2.68 -8.27 7.91
CA TYR A 203 1.89 -8.45 6.68
C TYR A 203 2.76 -8.55 5.41
N THR A 204 4.00 -8.03 5.44
CA THR A 204 4.99 -8.27 4.38
C THR A 204 5.17 -9.76 4.13
N PHE A 205 5.32 -10.53 5.21
CA PHE A 205 5.52 -11.97 5.12
C PHE A 205 4.25 -12.71 4.70
N LEU A 206 3.09 -12.25 5.16
CA LEU A 206 1.81 -12.84 4.73
C LEU A 206 1.60 -12.62 3.22
N SER A 207 1.91 -11.43 2.71
CA SER A 207 1.87 -11.13 1.27
C SER A 207 2.82 -12.01 0.46
N LEU A 208 4.07 -12.16 0.92
CA LEU A 208 5.07 -13.03 0.28
C LEU A 208 4.72 -14.52 0.37
N TYR A 209 4.13 -14.97 1.48
CA TYR A 209 3.62 -16.34 1.62
C TYR A 209 2.47 -16.61 0.65
N LYS A 210 1.51 -15.67 0.55
CA LYS A 210 0.39 -15.78 -0.40
C LYS A 210 0.90 -15.92 -1.84
N LEU A 211 1.95 -15.17 -2.20
CA LEU A 211 2.58 -15.22 -3.52
C LEU A 211 3.37 -16.53 -3.77
N SER A 212 4.31 -16.86 -2.88
CA SER A 212 5.32 -17.91 -3.13
C SER A 212 4.92 -19.30 -2.66
N LYS A 213 3.97 -19.37 -1.70
CA LYS A 213 3.67 -20.57 -0.90
C LYS A 213 4.87 -21.12 -0.11
N ASP A 214 5.97 -20.37 -0.01
CA ASP A 214 7.13 -20.77 0.79
C ASP A 214 6.84 -20.57 2.29
N LYS A 215 6.84 -21.69 3.03
CA LYS A 215 6.61 -21.74 4.48
C LYS A 215 7.61 -20.90 5.27
N LYS A 216 8.79 -20.56 4.71
CA LYS A 216 9.72 -19.60 5.30
C LYS A 216 9.03 -18.28 5.64
N HIS A 217 8.21 -17.73 4.74
CA HIS A 217 7.52 -16.47 4.98
C HIS A 217 6.44 -16.62 6.05
N LEU A 218 5.67 -17.71 6.02
CA LEU A 218 4.70 -17.99 7.09
C LEU A 218 5.38 -18.07 8.45
N HIS A 219 6.52 -18.78 8.54
CA HIS A 219 7.30 -18.85 9.77
C HIS A 219 7.74 -17.47 10.26
N ARG A 220 8.24 -16.60 9.37
CA ARG A 220 8.62 -15.21 9.72
C ARG A 220 7.42 -14.41 10.25
N ALA A 221 6.24 -14.56 9.65
CA ALA A 221 5.00 -13.94 10.16
C ALA A 221 4.67 -14.43 11.58
N CYS A 222 4.77 -15.73 11.84
CA CYS A 222 4.54 -16.30 13.17
C CYS A 222 5.54 -15.78 14.21
N GLN A 223 6.82 -15.61 13.85
CA GLN A 223 7.82 -15.03 14.76
C GLN A 223 7.48 -13.58 15.15
N PHE A 224 6.96 -12.80 14.21
CA PHE A 224 6.47 -11.44 14.48
C PHE A 224 5.19 -11.45 15.33
N ALA A 225 4.31 -12.43 15.13
CA ALA A 225 3.14 -12.62 15.99
C ALA A 225 3.53 -12.98 17.43
N LEU A 226 4.52 -13.87 17.63
CA LEU A 226 5.05 -14.18 18.95
C LEU A 226 5.62 -12.93 19.65
N TRP A 227 6.37 -12.11 18.91
CA TRP A 227 6.84 -10.82 19.44
C TRP A 227 5.68 -9.91 19.87
N CYS A 228 4.59 -9.88 19.09
CA CYS A 228 3.37 -9.14 19.43
C CYS A 228 2.60 -9.75 20.62
N CYS A 229 2.70 -11.05 20.89
CA CYS A 229 2.11 -11.67 22.09
C CYS A 229 2.78 -11.21 23.39
N ASP A 230 4.06 -10.83 23.33
CA ASP A 230 4.78 -10.16 24.42
C ASP A 230 4.55 -8.64 24.43
N TYR A 231 3.35 -8.18 24.05
CA TYR A 231 3.00 -6.77 23.96
C TYR A 231 3.35 -6.02 25.25
N GLY A 232 4.08 -4.90 25.10
CA GLY A 232 4.48 -4.04 26.21
C GLY A 232 5.73 -4.50 26.97
N ARG A 233 6.30 -5.68 26.66
CA ARG A 233 7.50 -6.20 27.35
C ARG A 233 8.83 -5.76 26.75
N HIS A 234 8.82 -5.14 25.57
CA HIS A 234 10.04 -4.79 24.82
C HIS A 234 10.49 -3.32 24.98
N GLY A 235 9.91 -2.56 25.91
CA GLY A 235 10.27 -1.15 26.12
C GLY A 235 9.93 -0.23 24.95
N CYS A 236 8.94 -0.60 24.13
CA CYS A 236 8.43 0.24 23.04
C CYS A 236 7.72 1.49 23.59
N ARG A 237 7.69 2.55 22.78
CA ARG A 237 6.92 3.76 23.11
C ARG A 237 5.42 3.47 23.09
N THR A 238 4.66 4.19 23.92
CA THR A 238 3.21 4.25 23.82
C THR A 238 2.81 5.08 22.60
N PRO A 239 1.94 4.60 21.69
CA PRO A 239 1.46 5.37 20.55
C PRO A 239 0.58 6.55 20.95
N ASP A 240 0.44 7.54 20.08
CA ASP A 240 -0.39 8.73 20.33
C ASP A 240 -1.87 8.36 20.50
N ARG A 241 -2.35 7.37 19.74
CA ARG A 241 -3.68 6.74 19.91
C ARG A 241 -3.53 5.26 20.28
N PRO A 242 -3.30 4.91 21.57
CA PRO A 242 -2.90 3.58 22.00
C PRO A 242 -3.86 2.44 21.65
N TYR A 243 -5.13 2.74 21.40
CA TYR A 243 -6.17 1.76 21.10
C TYR A 243 -6.68 1.82 19.66
N SER A 244 -6.11 2.68 18.81
CA SER A 244 -6.53 2.83 17.42
C SER A 244 -6.11 1.65 16.54
N LEU A 245 -6.75 1.52 15.37
CA LEU A 245 -6.42 0.50 14.38
C LEU A 245 -5.01 0.67 13.79
N PHE A 246 -4.61 1.89 13.43
CA PHE A 246 -3.36 2.10 12.70
C PHE A 246 -2.12 2.26 13.59
N GLU A 247 -2.27 2.80 14.80
CA GLU A 247 -1.12 3.05 15.70
C GLU A 247 -1.09 2.09 16.89
N GLY A 248 -2.28 1.64 17.32
CA GLY A 248 -2.48 1.05 18.63
C GLY A 248 -2.78 -0.44 18.65
N MET A 249 -3.32 -0.85 19.80
CA MET A 249 -3.62 -2.23 20.15
C MET A 249 -4.64 -2.88 19.22
N ALA A 250 -5.64 -2.14 18.73
CA ALA A 250 -6.64 -2.70 17.81
C ALA A 250 -5.99 -3.23 16.52
N GLY A 251 -4.97 -2.56 16.00
CA GLY A 251 -4.18 -3.04 14.87
C GLY A 251 -3.40 -4.32 15.16
N THR A 252 -2.80 -4.40 16.34
CA THR A 252 -2.07 -5.60 16.75
C THR A 252 -3.02 -6.78 16.92
N ALA A 253 -4.17 -6.57 17.56
CA ALA A 253 -5.22 -7.57 17.70
C ALA A 253 -5.76 -8.03 16.34
N TYR A 254 -5.99 -7.09 15.41
CA TYR A 254 -6.41 -7.40 14.05
C TYR A 254 -5.42 -8.35 13.36
N PHE A 255 -4.11 -8.05 13.41
CA PHE A 255 -3.08 -8.93 12.87
C PHE A 255 -3.05 -10.32 13.52
N LEU A 256 -3.12 -10.39 14.85
CA LEU A 256 -3.11 -11.67 15.58
C LEU A 256 -4.33 -12.53 15.26
N TYR A 257 -5.47 -11.91 14.97
CA TYR A 257 -6.65 -12.62 14.46
C TYR A 257 -6.44 -13.08 13.01
N ASP A 258 -5.96 -12.19 12.15
CA ASP A 258 -5.87 -12.43 10.71
C ASP A 258 -4.83 -13.51 10.35
N ILE A 259 -3.76 -13.63 11.13
CA ILE A 259 -2.75 -14.69 10.96
C ILE A 259 -3.29 -16.10 11.26
N LEU A 260 -4.46 -16.25 11.91
CA LEU A 260 -5.10 -17.57 12.09
C LEU A 260 -5.50 -18.19 10.75
N CYS A 261 -5.76 -17.36 9.73
CA CYS A 261 -6.08 -17.77 8.37
C CYS A 261 -5.12 -17.12 7.35
N PRO A 262 -3.82 -17.49 7.31
CA PRO A 262 -2.81 -16.76 6.54
C PRO A 262 -3.12 -16.59 5.04
N ALA A 263 -3.80 -17.56 4.45
CA ALA A 263 -4.20 -17.53 3.04
C ALA A 263 -5.28 -16.48 2.74
N ALA A 264 -6.13 -16.16 3.72
CA ALA A 264 -7.19 -15.16 3.61
C ALA A 264 -6.78 -13.78 4.16
N SER A 265 -5.62 -13.69 4.81
CA SER A 265 -5.16 -12.46 5.46
C SER A 265 -5.07 -11.26 4.51
N LYS A 266 -5.38 -10.07 5.01
CA LYS A 266 -5.35 -8.80 4.27
C LYS A 266 -4.91 -7.66 5.20
N PHE A 267 -3.92 -6.88 4.77
CA PHE A 267 -3.57 -5.64 5.46
C PHE A 267 -4.81 -4.73 5.57
N PRO A 268 -5.23 -4.33 6.79
CA PRO A 268 -6.50 -3.64 6.99
C PRO A 268 -6.50 -2.26 6.34
N ALA A 269 -7.63 -1.90 5.73
CA ALA A 269 -7.83 -0.60 5.08
C ALA A 269 -6.81 -0.30 3.95
N PHE A 270 -6.28 -1.35 3.31
CA PHE A 270 -5.37 -1.22 2.16
C PHE A 270 -5.53 -2.35 1.15
N GLU A 271 -5.43 -3.62 1.58
CA GLU A 271 -5.62 -4.76 0.68
C GLU A 271 -7.10 -5.02 0.38
N VAL A 272 -7.44 -5.17 -0.90
CA VAL A 272 -8.77 -5.58 -1.41
C VAL A 272 -8.74 -6.93 -2.07
#